data_AF-A0A182TCE2-F1
#
_entry.id   AF-A0A182TCE2-F1
#
_cell.length_a   1.000
_cell.length_b   1.000
_cell.length_c   1.000
_cell.angle_alpha   90.00
_cell.angle_beta   90.00
_cell.angle_gamma   90.00
#
_symmetry.space_group_name_H-M   'P 1'
#
loop_
_entity.id
_entity.type
_entity.pdbx_description
1 polymer ?
#
loop_
_entity_poly.entity_id
_entity_poly.type
_entity_poly.pdbx_seq_one_letter_code
_entity_poly.pdbx_strand_id
1 'polypeptide(L)'
;MKFVCCGVAFGVLLLLISVCSALPKNVSETPDTETLDGPPFLADLRDQCRNTTGDDRTFNELKEHISTDLPKCFMAHVNMEQLKTDTTKLEEKEKQKLFEKICEQINESVTCLTPVKAKLENCLDEEDVKIMEQVVATIPEALNMACTNSG
;
A
#
# COMPACT_ATOMS: atom_id res chain seq x y z
N MET A 1 -36.99 -8.44 36.48
CA MET A 1 -37.92 -7.54 37.20
C MET A 1 -38.27 -6.36 36.30
N LYS A 2 -39.57 -6.05 36.18
CA LYS A 2 -40.24 -4.80 35.77
C LYS A 2 -39.90 -4.13 34.42
N PHE A 3 -40.96 -3.98 33.62
CA PHE A 3 -41.11 -3.23 32.37
C PHE A 3 -41.23 -1.72 32.61
N VAL A 4 -40.72 -0.89 31.68
CA VAL A 4 -41.35 0.38 31.27
C VAL A 4 -41.13 0.58 29.76
N CYS A 5 -42.23 0.62 29.01
CA CYS A 5 -42.31 1.16 27.66
C CYS A 5 -42.29 2.70 27.70
N CYS A 6 -41.54 3.34 26.82
CA CYS A 6 -41.91 4.64 26.29
C CYS A 6 -41.70 4.59 24.78
N GLY A 7 -42.80 4.50 24.05
CA GLY A 7 -42.79 4.53 22.60
C GLY A 7 -42.86 5.96 22.08
N VAL A 8 -42.14 6.24 20.99
CA VAL A 8 -42.59 7.14 19.93
C VAL A 8 -42.04 6.58 18.63
N ALA A 9 -42.95 6.25 17.71
CA ALA A 9 -42.66 5.84 16.36
C ALA A 9 -42.15 7.03 15.53
N PHE A 10 -41.03 6.90 14.83
CA PHE A 10 -40.76 7.61 13.57
C PHE A 10 -39.58 6.93 12.85
N GLY A 11 -39.82 6.53 11.59
CA GLY A 11 -38.81 6.55 10.53
C GLY A 11 -37.73 5.47 10.56
N VAL A 12 -38.05 4.32 9.96
CA VAL A 12 -37.16 3.41 9.21
C VAL A 12 -35.66 3.74 9.26
N LEU A 13 -34.97 3.22 10.27
CA LEU A 13 -33.53 3.02 10.27
C LEU A 13 -33.23 1.90 11.28
N LEU A 14 -32.36 0.96 10.90
CA LEU A 14 -31.84 -0.19 11.67
C LEU A 14 -32.48 -1.55 11.36
N LEU A 15 -31.94 -2.20 10.35
CA LEU A 15 -31.94 -3.65 10.08
C LEU A 15 -30.48 -3.95 9.69
N LEU A 16 -29.66 -4.79 10.32
CA LEU A 16 -29.83 -5.90 11.26
C LEU A 16 -28.51 -6.06 12.04
N ILE A 17 -28.53 -5.98 13.37
CA ILE A 17 -27.53 -6.66 14.22
C ILE A 17 -28.32 -7.65 15.06
N SER A 18 -28.46 -8.88 14.57
CA SER A 18 -28.90 -10.01 15.38
C SER A 18 -27.73 -10.97 15.56
N VAL A 19 -26.86 -10.66 16.52
CA VAL A 19 -25.96 -11.68 17.06
C VAL A 19 -26.62 -12.24 18.30
N CYS A 20 -27.17 -13.43 18.19
CA CYS A 20 -27.42 -14.28 19.34
C CYS A 20 -27.44 -15.74 18.89
N SER A 21 -26.34 -16.45 19.16
CA SER A 21 -26.34 -17.86 19.61
C SER A 21 -24.92 -18.27 19.98
N ALA A 22 -24.71 -18.49 21.27
CA ALA A 22 -23.55 -19.19 21.81
C ALA A 22 -23.67 -20.69 21.52
N LEU A 23 -22.57 -21.32 21.09
CA LEU A 23 -22.34 -22.76 21.27
C LEU A 23 -20.83 -23.06 21.24
N PRO A 24 -20.26 -23.73 22.25
CA PRO A 24 -18.82 -23.95 22.34
C PRO A 24 -18.41 -25.07 21.41
N LYS A 25 -17.50 -24.80 20.47
CA LYS A 25 -16.86 -25.83 19.66
C LYS A 25 -15.37 -25.77 19.94
N ASN A 26 -14.85 -26.84 20.56
CA ASN A 26 -13.43 -27.07 20.81
C ASN A 26 -12.60 -26.68 19.58
N VAL A 27 -11.93 -25.53 19.66
CA VAL A 27 -10.86 -25.18 18.72
C VAL A 27 -9.62 -25.80 19.33
N SER A 28 -9.16 -26.88 18.71
CA SER A 28 -7.80 -27.36 18.87
C SER A 28 -6.89 -26.16 18.62
N GLU A 29 -6.15 -25.74 19.65
CA GLU A 29 -5.03 -24.81 19.51
C GLU A 29 -4.05 -25.44 18.50
N THR A 30 -4.15 -25.03 17.23
CA THR A 30 -3.00 -25.10 16.33
C THR A 30 -2.03 -24.05 16.82
N PRO A 31 -0.79 -24.43 17.16
CA PRO A 31 0.17 -23.49 17.72
C PRO A 31 0.40 -22.40 16.69
N ASP A 32 0.22 -21.16 17.14
CA ASP A 32 0.70 -19.95 16.49
C ASP A 32 2.18 -20.15 16.17
N THR A 33 2.40 -20.69 14.97
CA THR A 33 3.71 -20.65 14.35
C THR A 33 3.80 -19.21 13.92
N GLU A 34 4.58 -18.40 14.64
CA GLU A 34 4.87 -17.04 14.24
C GLU A 34 5.44 -17.08 12.82
N THR A 35 4.56 -16.96 11.84
CA THR A 35 4.92 -16.84 10.45
C THR A 35 5.64 -15.51 10.30
N LEU A 36 6.62 -15.48 9.41
CA LEU A 36 7.36 -14.30 8.97
C LEU A 36 6.42 -13.33 8.22
N ASP A 37 5.29 -12.97 8.83
CA ASP A 37 4.16 -12.32 8.20
C ASP A 37 4.45 -10.83 8.12
N GLY A 38 4.88 -10.42 6.92
CA GLY A 38 4.74 -9.04 6.51
C GLY A 38 3.26 -8.61 6.51
N PRO A 39 2.97 -7.36 6.10
CA PRO A 39 1.59 -6.88 6.05
C PRO A 39 0.67 -7.88 5.31
N PRO A 40 -0.61 -8.02 5.71
CA PRO A 40 -1.53 -9.03 5.17
C PRO A 40 -1.58 -9.11 3.64
N PHE A 41 -1.36 -7.98 2.94
CA PHE A 41 -1.32 -7.94 1.47
C PHE A 41 -0.16 -8.74 0.85
N LEU A 42 0.97 -8.91 1.55
CA LEU A 42 2.10 -9.69 1.05
C LEU A 42 1.82 -11.19 1.10
N ALA A 43 1.07 -11.66 2.10
CA ALA A 43 0.64 -13.05 2.18
C ALA A 43 -0.34 -13.37 1.04
N ASP A 44 -1.31 -12.48 0.81
CA ASP A 44 -2.26 -12.60 -0.30
C ASP A 44 -1.55 -12.57 -1.65
N LEU A 45 -0.64 -11.62 -1.87
CA LEU A 45 0.14 -11.52 -3.11
C LEU A 45 1.00 -12.77 -3.35
N ARG A 46 1.60 -13.35 -2.30
CA ARG A 46 2.32 -14.64 -2.44
C ARG A 46 1.39 -15.74 -2.92
N ASP A 47 0.20 -15.84 -2.34
CA ASP A 47 -0.76 -16.87 -2.72
C ASP A 47 -1.24 -16.66 -4.16
N GLN A 48 -1.47 -15.41 -4.59
CA GLN A 48 -1.77 -15.09 -5.98
C GLN A 48 -0.64 -15.48 -6.94
N CYS A 49 0.61 -15.10 -6.64
CA CYS A 49 1.78 -15.50 -7.43
C CYS A 49 1.87 -17.03 -7.56
N ARG A 50 1.67 -17.76 -6.46
CA ARG A 50 1.73 -19.23 -6.44
C ARG A 50 0.58 -19.85 -7.23
N ASN A 51 -0.62 -19.30 -7.14
CA ASN A 51 -1.78 -19.78 -7.88
C ASN A 51 -1.60 -19.60 -9.39
N THR A 52 -0.96 -18.50 -9.81
CA THR A 52 -0.72 -18.18 -11.22
C THR A 52 0.46 -18.96 -11.81
N THR A 53 1.55 -19.11 -11.05
CA THR A 53 2.82 -19.65 -11.58
C THR A 53 3.14 -21.08 -11.13
N GLY A 54 2.47 -21.59 -10.10
CA GLY A 54 2.66 -22.92 -9.55
C GLY A 54 3.78 -23.03 -8.50
N ASP A 55 4.53 -21.95 -8.23
CA ASP A 55 5.59 -21.90 -7.22
C ASP A 55 5.76 -20.50 -6.60
N ASP A 56 6.65 -20.37 -5.60
CA ASP A 56 6.91 -19.10 -4.90
C ASP A 56 8.04 -18.28 -5.55
N ARG A 57 8.60 -18.70 -6.69
CA ARG A 57 9.80 -18.06 -7.29
C ARG A 57 9.51 -16.63 -7.67
N THR A 58 8.42 -16.38 -8.38
CA THR A 58 8.04 -15.03 -8.85
C THR A 58 7.83 -14.08 -7.67
N PHE A 59 7.18 -14.55 -6.60
CA PHE A 59 7.01 -13.78 -5.37
C PHE A 59 8.36 -13.45 -4.71
N ASN A 60 9.25 -14.44 -4.61
CA ASN A 60 10.57 -14.23 -4.01
C ASN A 60 11.42 -13.25 -4.81
N GLU A 61 11.39 -13.32 -6.15
CA GLU A 61 12.07 -12.36 -7.01
C GLU A 61 11.48 -10.94 -6.89
N LEU A 62 10.16 -10.82 -6.77
CA LEU A 62 9.49 -9.54 -6.51
C LEU A 62 9.93 -8.95 -5.17
N LYS A 63 9.91 -9.76 -4.12
CA LYS A 63 10.33 -9.37 -2.78
C LYS A 63 11.79 -8.93 -2.76
N GLU A 64 12.68 -9.68 -3.40
CA GLU A 64 14.10 -9.35 -3.52
C GLU A 64 14.27 -8.02 -4.26
N HIS A 65 13.58 -7.84 -5.38
CA HIS A 65 13.66 -6.61 -6.16
C HIS A 65 13.17 -5.39 -5.37
N ILE A 66 12.04 -5.51 -4.67
CA ILE A 66 11.50 -4.44 -3.79
C ILE A 66 12.48 -4.13 -2.65
N SER A 67 13.14 -5.14 -2.09
CA SER A 67 14.02 -4.96 -0.93
C SER A 67 15.41 -4.44 -1.30
N THR A 68 15.86 -4.65 -2.53
CA THR A 68 17.26 -4.42 -2.92
C THR A 68 17.41 -3.47 -4.10
N ASP A 69 16.75 -3.72 -5.22
CA ASP A 69 16.96 -2.97 -6.46
C ASP A 69 16.14 -1.69 -6.52
N LEU A 70 14.88 -1.74 -6.05
CA LEU A 70 14.02 -0.56 -6.01
C LEU A 70 14.65 0.57 -5.17
N PRO A 71 15.15 0.34 -3.94
CA PRO A 71 15.86 1.37 -3.17
C PRO A 71 17.10 1.89 -3.88
N LYS A 72 17.89 1.01 -4.54
CA LYS A 72 19.09 1.42 -5.28
C LYS A 72 18.75 2.32 -6.47
N CYS A 73 17.72 1.96 -7.23
CA CYS A 73 17.23 2.75 -8.34
C CYS A 73 16.74 4.12 -7.84
N PHE A 74 15.93 4.13 -6.78
CA PHE A 74 15.44 5.38 -6.19
C PHE A 74 16.59 6.30 -5.75
N MET A 75 17.59 5.76 -5.05
CA MET A 75 18.78 6.51 -4.61
C MET A 75 19.67 6.98 -5.78
N ALA A 76 19.57 6.38 -6.97
CA ALA A 76 20.28 6.84 -8.15
C ALA A 76 19.63 8.08 -8.80
N HIS A 77 18.32 8.26 -8.62
CA HIS A 77 17.57 9.42 -9.12
C HIS A 77 17.40 10.53 -8.09
N VAL A 78 17.29 10.16 -6.80
CA VAL A 78 16.96 11.12 -5.75
C VAL A 78 18.16 11.40 -4.87
N ASN A 79 18.47 12.69 -4.73
CA ASN A 79 19.54 13.15 -3.86
C ASN A 79 19.08 13.07 -2.39
N MET A 80 19.52 12.00 -1.71
CA MET A 80 19.16 11.73 -0.32
C MET A 80 19.63 12.83 0.65
N GLU A 81 20.66 13.59 0.32
CA GLU A 81 21.13 14.70 1.17
C GLU A 81 20.22 15.93 1.02
N GLN A 82 19.67 16.17 -0.17
CA GLN A 82 18.64 17.20 -0.38
C GLN A 82 17.37 16.85 0.39
N LEU A 83 16.92 15.59 0.36
CA LEU A 83 15.75 15.14 1.13
C LEU A 83 15.89 15.32 2.65
N LYS A 84 17.12 15.26 3.18
CA LYS A 84 17.40 15.41 4.62
C LYS A 84 17.67 16.86 5.02
N THR A 85 17.63 17.80 4.08
CA THR A 85 17.94 19.19 4.36
C THR A 85 16.93 19.77 5.36
N ASP A 86 17.42 20.38 6.44
CA ASP A 86 16.59 21.07 7.43
C ASP A 86 16.03 22.35 6.82
N THR A 87 14.81 22.27 6.32
CA THR A 87 14.13 23.39 5.63
C THR A 87 13.84 24.55 6.56
N THR A 88 13.80 24.37 7.88
CA THR A 88 13.51 25.46 8.83
C THR A 88 14.57 26.57 8.83
N LYS A 89 15.77 26.26 8.32
CA LYS A 89 16.91 27.18 8.23
C LYS A 89 17.01 27.90 6.89
N LEU A 90 16.15 27.56 5.93
CA LEU A 90 16.18 28.11 4.58
C LEU A 90 15.22 29.30 4.44
N GLU A 91 15.60 30.28 3.62
CA GLU A 91 14.65 31.31 3.19
C GLU A 91 13.56 30.70 2.29
N GLU A 92 12.38 31.32 2.23
CA GLU A 92 11.25 30.80 1.44
C GLU A 92 11.60 30.53 -0.03
N LYS A 93 12.43 31.39 -0.64
CA LYS A 93 12.92 31.21 -2.01
C LYS A 93 13.86 30.00 -2.16
N GLU A 94 14.63 29.69 -1.14
CA GLU A 94 15.55 28.54 -1.14
C GLU A 94 14.78 27.24 -0.91
N LYS A 95 13.77 27.26 -0.02
CA LYS A 95 12.82 26.16 0.15
C LYS A 95 12.13 25.84 -1.17
N GLN A 96 11.58 26.85 -1.84
CA GLN A 96 10.89 26.69 -3.11
C GLN A 96 11.77 25.95 -4.14
N LYS A 97 13.00 26.43 -4.33
CA LYS A 97 13.97 25.80 -5.25
C LYS A 97 14.36 24.39 -4.84
N LEU A 98 14.51 24.14 -3.53
CA LEU A 98 14.84 22.81 -3.02
C LEU A 98 13.71 21.82 -3.33
N PHE A 99 12.46 22.19 -3.05
CA PHE A 99 11.30 21.35 -3.32
C PHE A 99 11.07 21.14 -4.81
N GLU A 100 11.19 22.17 -5.65
CA GLU A 100 11.14 22.04 -7.12
C GLU A 100 12.13 20.97 -7.61
N LYS A 101 13.37 21.01 -7.09
CA LYS A 101 14.42 20.06 -7.45
C LYS A 101 14.18 18.64 -6.91
N ILE A 102 13.67 18.52 -5.67
CA ILE A 102 13.30 17.22 -5.09
C ILE A 102 12.17 16.60 -5.90
N CYS A 103 11.19 17.39 -6.30
CA CYS A 103 10.05 16.95 -7.09
C CYS A 103 10.44 16.46 -8.48
N GLU A 104 11.35 17.17 -9.17
CA GLU A 104 11.93 16.73 -10.43
C GLU A 104 12.60 15.34 -10.27
N GLN A 105 13.43 15.17 -9.24
CA GLN A 105 14.11 13.91 -8.96
C GLN A 105 13.15 12.76 -8.62
N ILE A 106 12.11 13.02 -7.81
CA ILE A 106 11.11 12.00 -7.47
C ILE A 106 10.34 11.59 -8.73
N ASN A 107 9.97 12.56 -9.59
CA ASN A 107 9.27 12.26 -10.84
C ASN A 107 10.12 11.40 -11.77
N GLU A 108 11.43 11.67 -11.87
CA GLU A 108 12.37 10.80 -12.60
C GLU A 108 12.45 9.40 -11.99
N SER A 109 12.42 9.29 -10.66
CA SER A 109 12.51 8.01 -9.95
C SER A 109 11.29 7.09 -10.18
N VAL A 110 10.18 7.59 -10.72
CA VAL A 110 8.99 6.76 -11.05
C VAL A 110 9.35 5.62 -12.01
N THR A 111 10.37 5.80 -12.85
CA THR A 111 10.88 4.72 -13.72
C THR A 111 11.34 3.49 -12.94
N CYS A 112 11.70 3.63 -11.66
CA CYS A 112 12.11 2.52 -10.81
C CYS A 112 10.96 1.56 -10.49
N LEU A 113 9.70 1.95 -10.72
CA LEU A 113 8.53 1.11 -10.52
C LEU A 113 8.23 0.21 -11.73
N THR A 114 8.82 0.47 -12.90
CA THR A 114 8.58 -0.34 -14.11
C THR A 114 8.90 -1.83 -13.92
N PRO A 115 10.04 -2.23 -13.32
CA PRO A 115 10.32 -3.65 -13.12
C PRO A 115 9.44 -4.26 -12.02
N VAL A 116 8.99 -3.47 -11.04
CA VAL A 116 8.02 -3.90 -10.02
C VAL A 116 6.69 -4.24 -10.68
N LYS A 117 6.17 -3.35 -11.54
CA LYS A 117 4.96 -3.57 -12.34
C LYS A 117 5.07 -4.86 -13.15
N ALA A 118 6.15 -5.03 -13.91
CA ALA A 118 6.36 -6.21 -14.74
C ALA A 118 6.41 -7.52 -13.93
N LYS A 119 6.98 -7.50 -12.71
CA LYS A 119 6.99 -8.68 -11.84
C LYS A 119 5.61 -8.98 -11.27
N LEU A 120 4.85 -7.96 -10.88
CA LEU A 120 3.48 -8.09 -10.40
C LEU A 120 2.53 -8.62 -11.48
N GLU A 121 2.70 -8.22 -12.74
CA GLU A 121 1.91 -8.76 -13.87
C GLU A 121 2.01 -10.29 -14.00
N ASN A 122 3.10 -10.90 -13.54
CA ASN A 122 3.26 -12.36 -13.55
C ASN A 122 2.60 -13.05 -12.35
N CYS A 123 2.12 -12.28 -11.37
CA CYS A 123 1.47 -12.80 -10.17
C CYS A 123 -0.05 -12.63 -10.21
N LEU A 124 -0.49 -11.50 -10.74
CA LEU A 124 -1.88 -11.06 -10.72
C LEU A 124 -2.66 -11.66 -11.90
N ASP A 125 -3.97 -11.81 -11.74
CA ASP A 125 -4.87 -12.09 -12.86
C ASP A 125 -5.15 -10.83 -13.70
N GLU A 126 -5.86 -10.97 -14.81
CA GLU A 126 -6.12 -9.84 -15.73
C GLU A 126 -6.92 -8.69 -15.09
N GLU A 127 -7.76 -8.98 -14.09
CA GLU A 127 -8.55 -7.95 -13.40
C GLU A 127 -7.66 -7.17 -12.42
N ASP A 128 -6.84 -7.88 -11.66
CA ASP A 128 -5.90 -7.29 -10.71
C ASP A 128 -4.76 -6.55 -11.42
N VAL A 129 -4.31 -7.00 -12.59
CA VAL A 129 -3.38 -6.25 -13.45
C VAL A 129 -3.99 -4.90 -13.82
N LYS A 130 -5.25 -4.85 -14.28
CA LYS A 130 -5.91 -3.58 -14.65
C LYS A 130 -6.02 -2.63 -13.47
N ILE A 131 -6.32 -3.14 -12.27
CA ILE A 131 -6.35 -2.33 -11.05
C ILE A 131 -4.96 -1.76 -10.75
N MET A 132 -3.92 -2.59 -10.82
CA MET A 132 -2.54 -2.14 -10.61
C MET A 132 -2.12 -1.09 -11.65
N GLU A 133 -2.50 -1.25 -12.92
CA GLU A 133 -2.20 -0.28 -13.97
C GLU A 133 -2.83 1.09 -13.68
N GLN A 134 -4.07 1.10 -13.18
CA GLN A 134 -4.73 2.33 -12.74
C GLN A 134 -3.98 2.97 -11.56
N VAL A 135 -3.58 2.19 -10.56
CA VAL A 135 -2.80 2.71 -9.42
C VAL A 135 -1.49 3.33 -9.90
N VAL A 136 -0.72 2.63 -10.73
CA VAL A 136 0.54 3.15 -11.28
C VAL A 136 0.32 4.41 -12.12
N ALA A 137 -0.76 4.47 -12.90
CA ALA A 137 -1.11 5.63 -13.71
C ALA A 137 -1.45 6.87 -12.85
N THR A 138 -1.90 6.70 -11.60
CA THR A 138 -2.18 7.83 -10.69
C THR A 138 -0.95 8.36 -9.97
N ILE A 139 0.16 7.62 -9.95
CA ILE A 139 1.38 8.04 -9.24
C ILE A 139 1.92 9.38 -9.77
N PRO A 140 2.09 9.61 -11.09
CA PRO A 140 2.56 10.89 -11.59
C PRO A 140 1.64 12.07 -11.22
N GLU A 141 0.32 11.85 -11.22
CA GLU A 141 -0.66 12.86 -10.83
C GLU A 141 -0.57 13.18 -9.34
N ALA A 142 -0.50 12.17 -8.48
CA ALA A 142 -0.32 12.32 -7.05
C ALA A 142 0.98 13.05 -6.71
N LEU A 143 2.08 12.73 -7.41
CA LEU A 143 3.35 13.43 -7.28
C LEU A 143 3.24 14.89 -7.72
N ASN A 144 2.59 15.17 -8.86
CA ASN A 144 2.40 16.53 -9.33
C ASN A 144 1.56 17.37 -8.33
N MET A 145 0.53 16.76 -7.73
CA MET A 145 -0.24 17.40 -6.67
C MET A 145 0.61 17.66 -5.42
N ALA A 146 1.38 16.67 -4.97
CA ALA A 146 2.29 16.82 -3.83
C ALA A 146 3.40 17.86 -4.09
N CYS A 147 3.75 18.08 -5.35
CA CYS A 147 4.79 19.03 -5.76
C CYS A 147 4.27 20.42 -6.12
N THR A 148 2.95 20.61 -6.13
CA THR A 148 2.34 21.91 -6.37
C THR A 148 2.66 22.85 -5.21
N ASN A 149 2.94 24.13 -5.48
CA ASN A 149 3.30 25.15 -4.49
C ASN A 149 4.54 24.81 -3.62
N SER A 150 5.44 23.96 -4.12
CA SER A 150 6.64 23.52 -3.40
C SER A 150 6.37 22.63 -2.19
N GLY A 151 5.29 21.85 -2.23
CA GLY A 151 4.85 21.00 -1.11
C GLY A 151 3.87 21.71 -0.20
#